data_AF-F6BBF6-F1
#
_entry.id   AF-F6BBF6-F1
#
_cell.length_a   1.000
_cell.length_b   1.000
_cell.length_c   1.000
_cell.angle_alpha   90.00
_cell.angle_beta   90.00
_cell.angle_gamma   90.00
#
_symmetry.space_group_name_H-M   'P 1'
#
loop_
_entity.id
_entity.type
_entity.pdbx_description
1 polymer ?
#
loop_
_entity_poly.entity_id
_entity_poly.type
_entity_poly.pdbx_seq_one_letter_code
_entity_poly.pdbx_strand_id
1 'polypeptide(L)'
;MIESKYVDIEKEIESMVNRKDFDFWEFLKRAYESNVKLDIGHFIILNILIGVGELYRRLSEEVGKNQARKILEKKGIFTKNSEYVSGEYLKKFIGRSSRVAVHNRIRDLKDLGFEIESKSGPLGGYKLVKTPDWFQ
;
A
#
# COMPACT_ATOMS: atom_id res chain seq x y z
N MET A 1 23.35 -17.04 7.05
CA MET A 1 22.20 -17.42 6.20
C MET A 1 20.94 -16.59 6.42
N ILE A 2 20.97 -15.46 7.16
CA ILE A 2 19.77 -14.65 7.42
C ILE A 2 19.65 -13.47 6.43
N GLU A 3 20.75 -12.97 5.87
CA GLU A 3 20.78 -11.83 4.94
C GLU A 3 20.16 -12.11 3.56
N SER A 4 20.21 -13.35 3.08
CA SER A 4 19.68 -13.72 1.75
C SER A 4 18.16 -13.55 1.62
N LYS A 5 17.38 -13.72 2.70
CA LYS A 5 15.91 -13.54 2.67
C LYS A 5 15.47 -12.06 2.63
N TYR A 6 16.32 -11.11 3.06
CA TYR A 6 15.97 -9.68 3.08
C TYR A 6 16.18 -8.95 1.76
N VAL A 7 16.95 -9.55 0.85
CA VAL A 7 17.10 -9.12 -0.55
C VAL A 7 15.79 -9.38 -1.34
N ASP A 8 14.96 -10.31 -0.88
CA ASP A 8 13.70 -10.67 -1.54
C ASP A 8 12.63 -9.59 -1.34
N ILE A 9 12.50 -9.04 -0.13
CA ILE A 9 11.44 -8.06 0.20
C ILE A 9 11.44 -6.85 -0.74
N GLU A 10 12.60 -6.30 -1.08
CA GLU A 10 12.66 -5.14 -1.99
C GLU A 10 12.23 -5.51 -3.41
N LYS A 11 12.66 -6.67 -3.92
CA LYS A 11 12.22 -7.20 -5.21
C LYS A 11 10.73 -7.51 -5.23
N GLU A 12 10.20 -8.00 -4.11
CA GLU A 12 8.77 -8.23 -3.95
C GLU A 12 7.98 -6.92 -3.97
N ILE A 13 8.46 -5.86 -3.30
CA ILE A 13 7.80 -4.54 -3.42
C ILE A 13 7.87 -4.02 -4.86
N GLU A 14 9.01 -4.18 -5.55
CA GLU A 14 9.14 -3.79 -6.96
C GLU A 14 8.17 -4.57 -7.87
N SER A 15 7.96 -5.86 -7.61
CA SER A 15 6.99 -6.66 -8.36
C SER A 15 5.55 -6.21 -8.08
N MET A 16 5.22 -5.84 -6.83
CA MET A 16 3.92 -5.27 -6.46
C MET A 16 3.62 -3.99 -7.24
N VAL A 17 4.58 -3.06 -7.34
CA VAL A 17 4.42 -1.79 -8.09
C VAL A 17 4.01 -2.03 -9.54
N ASN A 18 4.51 -3.10 -10.15
CA ASN A 18 4.28 -3.45 -11.55
C ASN A 18 3.07 -4.36 -11.77
N ARG A 19 2.37 -4.77 -10.71
CA ARG A 19 1.18 -5.62 -10.80
C ARG A 19 0.05 -4.89 -11.52
N LYS A 20 -0.64 -5.58 -12.43
CA LYS A 20 -1.71 -5.01 -13.27
C LYS A 20 -2.98 -5.87 -13.22
N ASP A 21 -3.21 -6.53 -12.11
CA ASP A 21 -4.27 -7.52 -11.94
C ASP A 21 -5.58 -6.85 -11.50
N PHE A 22 -6.01 -5.85 -12.25
CA PHE A 22 -7.24 -5.11 -11.99
C PHE A 22 -8.09 -5.08 -13.24
N ASP A 23 -9.42 -5.18 -13.09
CA ASP A 23 -10.32 -4.78 -14.15
C ASP A 23 -10.26 -3.25 -14.30
N PHE A 24 -9.41 -2.81 -15.24
CA PHE A 24 -9.20 -1.40 -15.52
C PHE A 24 -10.48 -0.71 -15.98
N TRP A 25 -11.36 -1.42 -16.71
CA TRP A 25 -12.62 -0.85 -17.20
C TRP A 25 -13.60 -0.61 -16.06
N GLU A 26 -13.75 -1.56 -15.14
CA GLU A 26 -14.59 -1.37 -13.96
C GLU A 26 -14.03 -0.24 -13.08
N PHE A 27 -12.71 -0.12 -12.95
CA PHE A 27 -12.09 1.01 -12.25
C PHE A 27 -12.45 2.37 -12.85
N LEU A 28 -12.35 2.50 -14.18
CA LEU A 28 -12.68 3.72 -14.87
C LEU A 28 -14.17 4.06 -14.73
N LYS A 29 -15.04 3.05 -14.81
CA LYS A 29 -16.48 3.22 -14.61
C LYS A 29 -16.78 3.74 -13.20
N ARG A 30 -16.22 3.12 -12.17
CA ARG A 30 -16.40 3.56 -10.77
C ARG A 30 -15.86 4.95 -10.53
N ALA A 31 -14.71 5.29 -11.11
CA ALA A 31 -14.16 6.63 -11.04
C ALA A 31 -15.02 7.68 -11.73
N TYR A 32 -15.60 7.35 -12.88
CA TYR A 32 -16.55 8.22 -13.57
C TYR A 32 -17.82 8.44 -12.73
N GLU A 33 -18.42 7.36 -12.20
CA GLU A 33 -19.62 7.41 -11.35
C GLU A 33 -19.39 8.23 -10.07
N SER A 34 -18.21 8.11 -9.45
CA SER A 34 -17.85 8.83 -8.22
C SER A 34 -17.19 10.20 -8.45
N ASN A 35 -17.06 10.65 -9.70
CA ASN A 35 -16.36 11.90 -10.07
C ASN A 35 -14.91 11.98 -9.52
N VAL A 36 -14.21 10.83 -9.51
CA VAL A 36 -12.82 10.70 -9.08
C VAL A 36 -11.90 10.74 -10.28
N LYS A 37 -10.82 11.53 -10.21
CA LYS A 37 -9.80 11.60 -11.26
C LYS A 37 -8.65 10.66 -10.96
N LEU A 38 -8.62 9.54 -11.67
CA LEU A 38 -7.56 8.55 -11.54
C LEU A 38 -6.28 8.96 -12.29
N ASP A 39 -5.17 8.47 -11.76
CA ASP A 39 -3.88 8.42 -12.42
C ASP A 39 -3.11 7.18 -11.97
N ILE A 40 -1.96 6.91 -12.60
CA ILE A 40 -1.16 5.72 -12.32
C ILE A 40 -0.73 5.60 -10.86
N GLY A 41 -0.62 6.72 -10.13
CA GLY A 41 -0.24 6.71 -8.72
C GLY A 41 -1.29 6.05 -7.82
N HIS A 42 -2.57 6.07 -8.20
CA HIS A 42 -3.63 5.39 -7.47
C HIS A 42 -3.41 3.88 -7.47
N PHE A 43 -3.16 3.32 -8.66
CA PHE A 43 -2.92 1.90 -8.86
C PHE A 43 -1.63 1.44 -8.15
N ILE A 44 -0.55 2.22 -8.26
CA ILE A 44 0.72 1.93 -7.56
C ILE A 44 0.53 1.89 -6.04
N ILE A 45 -0.15 2.88 -5.46
CA ILE A 45 -0.42 2.91 -4.02
C ILE A 45 -1.25 1.69 -3.61
N LEU A 46 -2.34 1.41 -4.34
CA LEU A 46 -3.23 0.30 -4.03
C LEU A 46 -2.50 -1.05 -4.08
N ASN A 47 -1.71 -1.28 -5.13
CA ASN A 47 -0.84 -2.45 -5.27
C ASN A 47 0.07 -2.65 -4.06
N ILE A 48 0.76 -1.59 -3.63
CA ILE A 48 1.66 -1.66 -2.47
C ILE A 48 0.88 -1.98 -1.20
N LEU A 49 -0.28 -1.37 -0.98
CA LEU A 49 -1.08 -1.63 0.23
C LEU A 49 -1.55 -3.09 0.30
N ILE A 50 -2.04 -3.64 -0.83
CA ILE A 50 -2.45 -5.05 -0.92
C ILE A 50 -1.25 -5.96 -0.68
N GLY A 51 -0.18 -5.78 -1.46
CA GLY A 51 0.99 -6.65 -1.42
C GLY A 51 1.74 -6.61 -0.09
N VAL A 52 1.85 -5.43 0.55
CA VAL A 52 2.44 -5.35 1.91
C VAL A 52 1.56 -6.06 2.93
N GLY A 53 0.23 -6.01 2.80
CA GLY A 53 -0.69 -6.77 3.66
C GLY A 53 -0.47 -8.29 3.54
N GLU A 54 -0.38 -8.79 2.30
CA GLU A 54 -0.09 -10.20 2.01
C GLU A 54 1.29 -10.63 2.51
N LEU A 55 2.32 -9.82 2.24
CA LEU A 55 3.68 -10.03 2.71
C LEU A 55 3.74 -10.09 4.24
N TYR A 56 3.09 -9.13 4.92
CA TYR A 56 3.04 -9.10 6.38
C TYR A 56 2.38 -10.35 6.95
N ARG A 57 1.29 -10.84 6.34
CA ARG A 57 0.63 -12.08 6.75
C ARG A 57 1.58 -13.28 6.64
N ARG A 58 2.20 -13.49 5.47
CA ARG A 58 3.15 -14.60 5.27
C ARG A 58 4.35 -14.53 6.22
N LEU A 59 4.96 -13.35 6.36
CA LEU A 59 6.06 -13.15 7.32
C LEU A 59 5.60 -13.42 8.76
N SER A 60 4.37 -13.05 9.11
CA SER A 60 3.83 -13.30 10.44
C SER A 60 3.64 -14.79 10.72
N GLU A 61 3.30 -15.59 9.72
CA GLU A 61 3.22 -17.05 9.80
C GLU A 61 4.62 -17.68 9.93
N GLU A 62 5.63 -17.14 9.23
CA GLU A 62 7.01 -17.66 9.26
C GLU A 62 7.78 -17.31 10.53
N VAL A 63 7.74 -16.05 10.96
CA VAL A 63 8.63 -15.51 12.02
C VAL A 63 7.87 -14.92 13.21
N GLY A 64 6.55 -14.93 13.18
CA GLY A 64 5.69 -14.31 14.18
C GLY A 64 5.43 -12.82 13.93
N LYS A 65 4.22 -12.37 14.28
CA LYS A 65 3.71 -11.00 14.03
C LYS A 65 4.65 -9.88 14.49
N ASN A 66 5.25 -10.04 15.68
CA ASN A 66 6.13 -9.02 16.26
C ASN A 66 7.44 -8.88 15.47
N GLN A 67 8.01 -9.99 15.02
CA GLN A 67 9.24 -9.98 14.25
C GLN A 67 8.99 -9.49 12.82
N ALA A 68 7.91 -9.97 12.18
CA ALA A 68 7.47 -9.51 10.86
C ALA A 68 7.27 -7.98 10.84
N ARG A 69 6.60 -7.41 11.85
CA ARG A 69 6.42 -5.97 11.99
C ARG A 69 7.76 -5.24 12.08
N LYS A 70 8.68 -5.71 12.93
CA LYS A 70 10.01 -5.11 13.07
C LYS A 70 10.83 -5.15 11.78
N ILE A 71 10.69 -6.21 10.98
CA ILE A 71 11.34 -6.34 9.67
C ILE A 71 10.85 -5.24 8.72
N LEU A 72 9.54 -5.11 8.57
CA LEU A 72 8.94 -4.10 7.66
C LEU A 72 9.16 -2.67 8.17
N GLU A 73 9.18 -2.45 9.48
CA GLU A 73 9.53 -1.16 10.09
C GLU A 73 10.99 -0.77 9.80
N LYS A 74 11.95 -1.71 9.95
CA LYS A 74 13.37 -1.45 9.66
C LYS A 74 13.63 -1.10 8.20
N LYS A 75 12.81 -1.63 7.27
CA LYS A 75 12.85 -1.29 5.84
C LYS A 75 12.15 0.03 5.51
N GLY A 76 11.55 0.70 6.51
CA GLY A 76 10.82 1.95 6.34
C GLY A 76 9.45 1.79 5.68
N ILE A 77 8.99 0.55 5.45
CA ILE A 77 7.69 0.23 4.86
C ILE A 77 6.60 0.58 5.88
N PHE A 78 6.72 0.07 7.11
CA PHE A 78 5.81 0.39 8.20
C PHE A 78 6.25 1.61 9.00
N THR A 79 5.27 2.36 9.49
CA THR A 79 5.49 3.42 10.49
C THR A 79 5.82 2.82 11.86
N LYS A 80 6.64 3.53 12.64
CA LYS A 80 7.15 3.08 13.94
C LYS A 80 6.05 2.51 14.84
N ASN A 81 6.29 1.32 15.39
CA ASN A 81 5.40 0.64 16.32
C ASN A 81 3.99 0.38 15.79
N SER A 82 3.80 0.22 14.48
CA SER A 82 2.48 -0.12 13.92
C SER A 82 2.54 -0.83 12.57
N GLU A 83 1.38 -1.27 12.08
CA GLU A 83 1.20 -2.01 10.83
C GLU A 83 0.66 -1.11 9.69
N TYR A 84 0.96 0.19 9.76
CA TYR A 84 0.56 1.14 8.73
C TYR A 84 1.72 1.40 7.78
N VAL A 85 1.47 1.27 6.48
CA VAL A 85 2.40 1.62 5.41
C VAL A 85 2.66 3.12 5.45
N SER A 86 3.93 3.50 5.46
CA SER A 86 4.38 4.88 5.60
C SER A 86 4.04 5.71 4.36
N GLY A 87 3.42 6.88 4.56
CA GLY A 87 3.20 7.85 3.48
C GLY A 87 4.50 8.38 2.89
N GLU A 88 5.56 8.51 3.71
CA GLU A 88 6.91 8.81 3.25
C GLU A 88 7.51 7.69 2.38
N TYR A 89 7.10 6.45 2.60
CA TYR A 89 7.51 5.33 1.77
C TYR A 89 6.77 5.34 0.42
N LEU A 90 5.43 5.46 0.46
CA LEU A 90 4.57 5.45 -0.72
C LEU A 90 4.90 6.56 -1.73
N LYS A 91 5.23 7.78 -1.26
CA LYS A 91 5.49 8.91 -2.17
C LYS A 91 6.65 8.65 -3.15
N LYS A 92 7.61 7.81 -2.76
CA LYS A 92 8.78 7.43 -3.58
C LYS A 92 8.34 6.69 -4.84
N PHE A 93 7.32 5.83 -4.74
CA PHE A 93 6.85 4.98 -5.85
C PHE A 93 5.97 5.73 -6.85
N ILE A 94 5.36 6.84 -6.44
CA ILE A 94 4.55 7.68 -7.33
C ILE A 94 5.33 8.89 -7.88
N GLY A 95 6.64 8.97 -7.65
CA GLY A 95 7.50 10.06 -8.13
C GLY A 95 7.11 11.44 -7.59
N ARG A 96 6.62 11.52 -6.35
CA ARG A 96 6.18 12.79 -5.72
C ARG A 96 7.01 13.12 -4.49
N SER A 97 7.31 14.40 -4.30
CA SER A 97 8.04 14.91 -3.14
C SER A 97 7.17 15.07 -1.88
N SER A 98 5.85 15.26 -2.07
CA SER A 98 4.90 15.57 -1.00
C SER A 98 4.02 14.37 -0.62
N ARG A 99 3.85 14.16 0.69
CA ARG A 99 2.86 13.20 1.24
C ARG A 99 1.42 13.60 0.99
N VAL A 100 1.14 14.88 0.73
CA VAL A 100 -0.20 15.35 0.35
C VAL A 100 -0.64 14.65 -0.94
N ALA A 101 0.30 14.37 -1.87
CA ALA A 101 -0.01 13.63 -3.08
C ALA A 101 -0.45 12.18 -2.81
N VAL A 102 0.13 11.54 -1.79
CA VAL A 102 -0.32 10.21 -1.32
C VAL A 102 -1.69 10.33 -0.66
N HIS A 103 -1.86 11.31 0.24
CA HIS A 103 -3.12 11.52 0.96
C HIS A 103 -4.31 11.74 0.02
N ASN A 104 -4.15 12.56 -1.01
CA ASN A 104 -5.21 12.82 -1.99
C ASN A 104 -5.63 11.52 -2.70
N ARG A 105 -4.67 10.72 -3.16
CA ARG A 105 -4.94 9.43 -3.81
C ARG A 105 -5.59 8.42 -2.87
N ILE A 106 -5.19 8.42 -1.60
CA ILE A 106 -5.83 7.58 -0.58
C ILE A 106 -7.28 8.01 -0.37
N ARG A 107 -7.56 9.32 -0.30
CA ARG A 107 -8.92 9.83 -0.21
C ARG A 107 -9.74 9.43 -1.43
N ASP A 108 -9.19 9.64 -2.62
CA ASP A 108 -9.84 9.27 -3.87
C ASP A 108 -10.12 7.75 -3.94
N LEU A 109 -9.21 6.89 -3.44
CA LEU A 109 -9.47 5.44 -3.28
C LEU A 109 -10.58 5.15 -2.25
N LYS A 110 -10.68 5.90 -1.15
CA LYS A 110 -11.80 5.75 -0.20
C LYS A 110 -13.13 6.14 -0.84
N ASP A 111 -13.14 7.18 -1.67
CA ASP A 111 -14.33 7.62 -2.41
C ASP A 111 -14.79 6.56 -3.44
N LEU A 112 -13.89 5.65 -3.85
CA LEU A 112 -14.21 4.47 -4.65
C LEU A 112 -14.66 3.25 -3.82
N GLY A 113 -14.72 3.37 -2.50
CA GLY A 113 -15.20 2.32 -1.59
C GLY A 113 -14.11 1.43 -0.98
N PHE A 114 -12.83 1.76 -1.15
CA PHE A 114 -11.76 1.05 -0.43
C PHE A 114 -11.73 1.47 1.04
N GLU A 115 -11.80 0.50 1.94
CA GLU A 115 -11.69 0.75 3.37
C GLU A 115 -10.21 0.87 3.76
N ILE A 116 -9.71 2.10 3.83
CA ILE A 116 -8.32 2.40 4.18
C ILE A 116 -8.28 3.20 5.49
N GLU A 117 -7.68 2.64 6.53
CA GLU A 117 -7.40 3.39 7.75
C GLU A 117 -6.24 4.36 7.55
N SER A 118 -6.31 5.51 8.21
CA SER A 118 -5.26 6.53 8.17
C SER A 118 -4.77 6.88 9.56
N LYS A 119 -3.45 6.87 9.74
CA LYS A 119 -2.78 7.22 11.00
C LYS A 119 -2.07 8.56 10.85
N SER A 120 -2.46 9.51 11.70
CA SER A 120 -1.80 10.81 11.82
C SER A 120 -0.37 10.67 12.36
N GLY A 121 0.54 11.50 11.87
CA GLY A 121 1.92 11.54 12.34
C GLY A 121 2.91 12.09 11.31
N PRO A 122 4.20 12.22 11.70
CA PRO A 122 5.23 12.82 10.86
C PRO A 122 5.47 12.05 9.56
N LEU A 123 5.22 10.74 9.53
CA LEU A 123 5.36 9.92 8.32
C LEU A 123 4.03 9.73 7.58
N GLY A 124 2.89 9.91 8.26
CA GLY A 124 1.58 9.43 7.80
C GLY A 124 1.55 7.91 7.66
N GLY A 125 0.43 7.28 7.97
CA GLY A 125 0.29 5.82 7.86
C GLY A 125 -1.01 5.42 7.19
N TYR A 126 -0.97 4.38 6.37
CA TYR A 126 -2.14 3.84 5.67
C TYR A 126 -2.20 2.32 5.79
N LYS A 127 -3.38 1.77 6.05
CA LYS A 127 -3.61 0.32 6.11
C LYS A 127 -4.90 0.00 5.36
N LEU A 128 -4.80 -0.82 4.32
CA LEU A 128 -5.98 -1.35 3.65
C LEU A 128 -6.61 -2.41 4.55
N VAL A 129 -7.89 -2.23 4.85
CA VAL A 129 -8.69 -3.12 5.70
C VAL A 129 -9.56 -4.02 4.82
N LYS A 130 -10.20 -3.43 3.81
CA LYS A 130 -11.11 -4.13 2.91
C LYS A 130 -11.14 -3.48 1.53
N THR A 131 -11.30 -4.31 0.51
CA THR A 131 -11.58 -3.89 -0.87
C THR A 131 -13.08 -3.93 -1.13
N PRO A 132 -13.62 -3.04 -1.99
CA PRO A 132 -15.02 -3.07 -2.36
C PRO A 132 -15.35 -4.31 -3.20
N ASP A 133 -16.61 -4.76 -3.19
CA ASP A 133 -17.01 -6.02 -3.84
C ASP A 133 -16.79 -6.00 -5.36
N TRP A 134 -16.87 -4.83 -6.00
CA TRP A 134 -16.64 -4.67 -7.44
C TRP A 134 -15.18 -4.86 -7.86
N PHE A 135 -14.24 -4.83 -6.92
CA PHE A 135 -12.80 -4.94 -7.17
C PHE A 135 -12.30 -6.41 -7.25
N GLN A 136 -13.18 -7.39 -6.98
CA GLN A 136 -12.83 -8.82 -6.99
C GLN A 136 -12.55 -9.38 -8.39
#